data_AF-A0AAD7J4G0-F1
#
_entry.id   AF-A0AAD7J4G0-F1
#
_cell.length_a   1.000
_cell.length_b   1.000
_cell.length_c   1.000
_cell.angle_alpha   90.00
_cell.angle_beta   90.00
_cell.angle_gamma   90.00
#
_symmetry.space_group_name_H-M   'P 1'
#
loop_
_entity.id
_entity.type
_entity.pdbx_description
1 polymer ?
#
loop_
_entity_poly.entity_id
_entity_poly.type
_entity_poly.pdbx_seq_one_letter_code
_entity_poly.pdbx_strand_id
1 'polypeptide(L)'
;MYTSASREVPSTAPPPYSPRPNAAPSDTQRGASRDDPQHLATERSPLVKPSADSPSPKTYTSRRFLVCIALLVLVVLAHWRPGDDALNPAVRARLRREWDVEVRAHEALRAGWETERLELVAMRDQLLRDRETWANECEANRLEEERRKQEDEERVRAGFAWEGLRGEERCLRHAAREYTARITNVPREYDPVRACTETAVEIHGLRTDGPQWCEDRGCGVVLGHWTVDYSEPTCVTYFDWFKDKGCTSPGSGRRRIESPLENLQYDDDWRTMCSTTPADFRYLHFDSPDMCENWGQYGVWGIWEIEDRGC
;
A
#
# COMPACT_ATOMS: atom_id res chain seq x y z
N MET A 1 48.14 -15.36 -49.99
CA MET A 1 48.70 -16.01 -48.79
C MET A 1 48.43 -15.12 -47.59
N TYR A 2 47.38 -15.42 -46.82
CA TYR A 2 47.35 -15.47 -45.35
C TYR A 2 45.93 -15.88 -44.98
N THR A 3 45.87 -16.95 -44.20
CA THR A 3 44.74 -17.85 -43.98
C THR A 3 43.78 -17.35 -42.91
N SER A 4 42.50 -17.62 -43.17
CA SER A 4 41.37 -17.53 -42.25
C SER A 4 41.58 -18.32 -40.96
N ALA A 5 41.20 -17.75 -39.82
CA ALA A 5 40.98 -18.48 -38.58
C ALA A 5 39.60 -18.09 -38.02
N SER A 6 38.63 -18.95 -38.32
CA SER A 6 37.29 -18.94 -37.71
C SER A 6 37.40 -19.41 -36.27
N ARG A 7 36.85 -18.63 -35.33
CA ARG A 7 36.70 -19.02 -33.92
C ARG A 7 35.24 -19.42 -33.70
N GLU A 8 35.04 -20.73 -33.54
CA GLU A 8 33.78 -21.32 -33.10
C GLU A 8 33.53 -20.94 -31.63
N VAL A 9 32.33 -20.43 -31.36
CA VAL A 9 31.83 -20.16 -30.01
C VAL A 9 31.01 -21.37 -29.57
N PRO A 10 31.29 -21.99 -28.41
CA PRO A 10 30.53 -23.13 -27.94
C PRO A 10 29.12 -22.71 -27.46
N SER A 11 28.13 -23.31 -28.12
CA SER A 11 26.71 -23.32 -27.76
C SER A 11 26.51 -23.83 -26.33
N THR A 12 26.08 -22.95 -25.44
CA THR A 12 25.64 -23.31 -24.09
C THR A 12 24.13 -23.50 -24.12
N ALA A 13 23.70 -24.75 -24.27
CA ALA A 13 22.30 -25.12 -24.15
C ALA A 13 21.84 -24.95 -22.68
N PRO A 14 20.68 -24.32 -22.41
CA PRO A 14 20.12 -24.26 -21.06
C PRO A 14 19.51 -25.61 -20.64
N PRO A 15 19.48 -25.93 -19.34
CA PRO A 15 18.93 -27.18 -18.81
C PRO A 15 17.40 -27.30 -19.02
N PRO A 16 16.87 -28.51 -19.25
CA PRO A 16 15.47 -28.69 -19.61
C PRO A 16 14.62 -28.97 -18.37
N TYR A 17 14.29 -27.98 -17.55
CA TYR A 17 13.18 -28.09 -16.60
C TYR A 17 12.56 -26.72 -16.30
N SER A 18 11.64 -26.30 -17.17
CA SER A 18 10.63 -25.30 -16.83
C SER A 18 9.26 -25.99 -16.87
N PRO A 19 8.55 -26.12 -15.73
CA PRO A 19 7.14 -26.47 -15.78
C PRO A 19 6.38 -25.31 -16.43
N ARG A 20 5.68 -25.58 -17.53
CA ARG A 20 4.67 -24.67 -18.09
C ARG A 20 3.52 -24.48 -17.09
N PRO A 21 2.92 -23.28 -17.04
CA PRO A 21 1.74 -23.02 -16.25
C PRO A 21 0.52 -23.64 -16.97
N ASN A 22 0.01 -24.74 -16.43
CA ASN A 22 -1.29 -25.24 -16.85
C ASN A 22 -2.39 -24.47 -16.12
N ALA A 23 -3.15 -23.75 -16.94
CA ALA A 23 -4.59 -23.62 -16.93
C ALA A 23 -5.31 -23.95 -15.61
N ALA A 24 -5.96 -22.91 -15.09
CA ALA A 24 -6.95 -22.97 -14.04
C ALA A 24 -8.02 -24.05 -14.28
N PRO A 25 -8.45 -24.75 -13.22
CA PRO A 25 -9.83 -25.15 -13.07
C PRO A 25 -10.58 -24.03 -12.34
N SER A 26 -11.47 -23.38 -13.06
CA SER A 26 -12.71 -22.86 -12.51
C SER A 26 -13.45 -24.01 -11.81
N ASP A 27 -13.60 -23.96 -10.49
CA ASP A 27 -14.93 -24.12 -9.90
C ASP A 27 -14.97 -23.86 -8.39
N THR A 28 -15.99 -23.07 -8.04
CA THR A 28 -16.77 -23.15 -6.80
C THR A 28 -16.04 -22.84 -5.48
N GLN A 29 -16.02 -21.56 -5.09
CA GLN A 29 -16.05 -21.17 -3.68
C GLN A 29 -17.38 -20.50 -3.33
N ARG A 30 -18.24 -21.36 -2.78
CA ARG A 30 -19.40 -21.05 -1.95
C ARG A 30 -18.88 -20.34 -0.70
N GLY A 31 -19.44 -19.16 -0.43
CA GLY A 31 -19.04 -18.27 0.66
C GLY A 31 -19.10 -18.92 2.04
N ALA A 32 -18.05 -18.62 2.80
CA ALA A 32 -17.81 -18.89 4.20
C ALA A 32 -19.04 -18.70 5.10
N SER A 33 -19.44 -19.81 5.76
CA SER A 33 -20.17 -19.76 7.01
C SER A 33 -19.16 -19.82 8.15
N ARG A 34 -19.10 -18.68 8.84
CA ARG A 34 -18.80 -18.46 10.26
C ARG A 34 -18.47 -19.69 11.11
N ASP A 35 -17.35 -19.52 11.81
CA ASP A 35 -16.79 -20.30 12.90
C ASP A 35 -17.81 -21.00 13.81
N ASP A 36 -17.66 -22.32 13.92
CA ASP A 36 -18.09 -23.07 15.10
C ASP A 36 -16.93 -24.03 15.47
N PRO A 37 -16.30 -23.91 16.66
CA PRO A 37 -15.12 -24.69 16.99
C PRO A 37 -15.49 -26.16 17.16
N GLN A 38 -14.91 -27.01 16.31
CA GLN A 38 -14.92 -28.45 16.53
C GLN A 38 -14.21 -28.76 17.85
N HIS A 39 -15.01 -29.25 18.79
CA HIS A 39 -14.59 -30.09 19.90
C HIS A 39 -13.69 -31.21 19.37
N LEU A 40 -12.37 -31.04 19.50
CA LEU A 40 -11.41 -32.14 19.49
C LEU A 40 -11.73 -33.02 20.70
N ALA A 41 -12.47 -34.09 20.45
CA ALA A 41 -12.75 -35.13 21.43
C ALA A 41 -11.43 -35.84 21.79
N THR A 42 -10.84 -35.41 22.89
CA THR A 42 -9.80 -36.17 23.58
C THR A 42 -10.35 -37.53 24.01
N GLU A 43 -9.57 -38.57 23.73
CA GLU A 43 -9.78 -40.02 23.94
C GLU A 43 -9.88 -40.46 25.42
N ARG A 44 -10.43 -39.59 26.27
CA ARG A 44 -10.67 -39.85 27.71
C ARG A 44 -11.98 -39.21 28.13
N SER A 45 -13.11 -39.80 27.72
CA SER A 45 -14.39 -39.54 28.36
C SER A 45 -15.28 -40.79 28.28
N PRO A 46 -15.93 -41.19 29.39
CA PRO A 46 -16.69 -42.41 29.45
C PRO A 46 -18.00 -42.31 28.66
N LEU A 47 -18.33 -43.40 27.97
CA LEU A 47 -19.55 -43.62 27.19
C LEU A 47 -20.77 -43.77 28.12
N VAL A 48 -21.26 -42.67 28.71
CA VAL A 48 -22.58 -42.67 29.36
C VAL A 48 -23.29 -41.34 29.05
N LYS A 49 -24.33 -41.42 28.21
CA LYS A 49 -25.30 -40.34 27.97
C LYS A 49 -26.15 -40.12 29.23
N PRO A 50 -26.33 -38.89 29.74
CA PRO A 50 -27.39 -38.61 30.68
C PRO A 50 -28.67 -38.31 29.89
N SER A 51 -29.67 -39.19 29.95
CA SER A 51 -31.03 -38.86 29.53
C SER A 51 -31.71 -38.08 30.65
N ALA A 52 -32.31 -36.95 30.27
CA ALA A 52 -33.17 -36.15 31.10
C ALA A 52 -34.40 -36.93 31.63
N ASP A 53 -34.85 -36.48 32.79
CA ASP A 53 -36.23 -36.46 33.30
C ASP A 53 -37.01 -37.79 33.39
N SER A 54 -37.02 -38.36 34.60
CA SER A 54 -38.07 -39.25 35.07
C SER A 54 -38.64 -38.72 36.40
N PRO A 55 -39.97 -38.59 36.55
CA PRO A 55 -40.59 -38.04 37.74
C PRO A 55 -40.44 -38.97 38.94
N SER A 56 -40.05 -38.37 40.07
CA SER A 56 -39.98 -38.98 41.40
C SER A 56 -41.21 -39.84 41.73
N PRO A 57 -41.06 -41.18 41.87
CA PRO A 57 -42.12 -42.01 42.44
C PRO A 57 -42.13 -41.81 43.96
N LYS A 58 -43.24 -41.29 44.50
CA LYS A 58 -43.52 -41.30 45.94
C LYS A 58 -43.64 -42.75 46.40
N THR A 59 -42.54 -43.32 46.88
CA THR A 59 -42.50 -44.66 47.46
C THR A 59 -43.09 -44.62 48.87
N TYR A 60 -44.35 -45.03 48.96
CA TYR A 60 -45.00 -45.43 50.20
C TYR A 60 -44.30 -46.69 50.74
N THR A 61 -43.25 -46.51 51.53
CA THR A 61 -42.50 -47.58 52.19
C THR A 61 -43.33 -48.15 53.34
N SER A 62 -44.25 -49.05 52.98
CA SER A 62 -44.93 -49.93 53.91
C SER A 62 -43.91 -50.62 54.82
N ARG A 63 -44.04 -50.43 56.14
CA ARG A 63 -43.20 -51.06 57.19
C ARG A 63 -43.03 -52.57 57.01
N ARG A 64 -43.93 -53.25 56.28
CA ARG A 64 -43.82 -54.68 55.96
C ARG A 64 -42.76 -55.00 54.89
N PHE A 65 -42.47 -54.08 53.97
CA PHE A 65 -41.50 -54.30 52.88
C PHE A 65 -40.05 -54.20 53.38
N LEU A 66 -39.77 -53.30 54.33
CA LEU A 66 -38.46 -53.20 54.99
C LEU A 66 -38.12 -54.46 55.80
N VAL A 67 -39.12 -55.09 56.42
CA VAL A 67 -38.92 -56.35 57.15
C VAL A 67 -38.57 -57.48 56.18
N CYS A 68 -39.19 -57.56 55.00
CA CYS A 68 -38.84 -58.56 53.98
C CYS A 68 -37.43 -58.33 53.40
N ILE A 69 -37.03 -57.09 53.13
CA ILE A 69 -35.66 -56.80 52.66
C ILE A 69 -34.63 -57.12 53.75
N ALA A 70 -34.89 -56.77 55.00
CA ALA A 70 -34.01 -57.12 56.11
C ALA A 70 -33.87 -58.64 56.27
N LEU A 71 -34.97 -59.39 56.15
CA LEU A 71 -34.92 -60.86 56.18
C LEU A 71 -34.20 -61.45 54.96
N LEU A 72 -34.39 -60.90 53.77
CA LEU A 72 -33.64 -61.32 52.57
C LEU A 72 -32.15 -61.01 52.70
N VAL A 73 -31.77 -59.85 53.23
CA VAL A 73 -30.37 -59.52 53.51
C VAL A 73 -29.81 -60.45 54.57
N LEU A 74 -30.56 -60.79 55.62
CA LEU A 74 -30.14 -61.77 56.63
C LEU A 74 -30.00 -63.18 56.05
N VAL A 75 -30.87 -63.59 55.13
CA VAL A 75 -30.79 -64.88 54.44
C VAL A 75 -29.61 -64.90 53.47
N VAL A 76 -29.37 -63.81 52.73
CA VAL A 76 -28.21 -63.66 51.84
C VAL A 76 -26.92 -63.62 52.64
N LEU A 77 -26.87 -62.94 53.80
CA LEU A 77 -25.71 -62.94 54.70
C LEU A 77 -25.52 -64.31 55.39
N ALA A 78 -26.60 -65.04 55.67
CA ALA A 78 -26.53 -66.40 56.23
C ALA A 78 -26.10 -67.45 55.19
N HIS A 79 -26.40 -67.22 53.90
CA HIS A 79 -25.96 -68.08 52.79
C HIS A 79 -24.67 -67.62 52.12
N TRP A 80 -24.23 -66.38 52.36
CA TRP A 80 -22.85 -65.95 52.16
C TRP A 80 -21.98 -66.63 53.21
N ARG A 81 -21.70 -67.92 52.99
CA ARG A 81 -20.52 -68.54 53.58
C ARG A 81 -19.31 -67.83 52.98
N PRO A 82 -18.47 -67.14 53.78
CA PRO A 82 -17.24 -66.50 53.27
C PRO A 82 -16.15 -67.50 52.85
N GLY A 83 -16.53 -68.70 52.40
CA GLY A 83 -15.72 -69.91 52.55
C GLY A 83 -15.51 -70.78 51.32
N ASP A 84 -16.04 -70.44 50.15
CA ASP A 84 -15.78 -71.21 48.92
C ASP A 84 -15.06 -70.37 47.88
N ASP A 85 -13.89 -69.91 48.29
CA ASP A 85 -12.87 -69.40 47.40
C ASP A 85 -12.14 -70.64 46.81
N ALA A 86 -12.76 -71.26 45.80
CA ALA A 86 -12.51 -72.61 45.28
C ALA A 86 -11.10 -72.91 44.71
N LEU A 87 -10.14 -72.01 44.90
CA LEU A 87 -8.74 -72.16 44.48
C LEU A 87 -7.86 -72.43 45.70
N ASN A 88 -7.15 -73.55 45.67
CA ASN A 88 -6.10 -73.93 46.63
C ASN A 88 -5.19 -72.72 46.93
N PRO A 89 -4.92 -72.40 48.21
CA PRO A 89 -4.12 -71.23 48.59
C PRO A 89 -2.73 -71.19 47.92
N ALA A 90 -2.12 -72.34 47.63
CA ALA A 90 -0.86 -72.41 46.90
C ALA A 90 -1.00 -71.96 45.42
N VAL A 91 -2.11 -72.31 44.77
CA VAL A 91 -2.42 -71.91 43.40
C VAL A 91 -2.70 -70.41 43.34
N ARG A 92 -3.41 -69.87 44.34
CA ARG A 92 -3.65 -68.42 44.46
C ARG A 92 -2.37 -67.64 44.69
N ALA A 93 -1.48 -68.13 45.55
CA ALA A 93 -0.17 -67.51 45.77
C ALA A 93 0.68 -67.49 44.49
N ARG A 94 0.61 -68.54 43.67
CA ARG A 94 1.30 -68.59 42.37
C ARG A 94 0.72 -67.59 41.36
N LEU A 95 -0.60 -67.57 41.19
CA LEU A 95 -1.29 -66.61 40.31
C LEU A 95 -1.02 -65.16 40.71
N ARG A 96 -1.00 -64.84 42.01
CA ARG A 96 -0.60 -63.50 42.47
C ARG A 96 0.83 -63.16 42.08
N ARG A 97 1.78 -64.10 42.21
CA ARG A 97 3.17 -63.86 41.81
C ARG A 97 3.30 -63.65 40.30
N GLU A 98 2.62 -64.46 39.48
CA GLU A 98 2.62 -64.31 38.03
C GLU A 98 1.98 -62.96 37.62
N TRP A 99 0.87 -62.59 38.26
CA TRP A 99 0.22 -61.28 38.09
C TRP A 99 1.12 -60.13 38.55
N ASP A 100 1.81 -60.24 39.69
CA ASP A 100 2.72 -59.21 40.19
C ASP A 100 3.92 -58.98 39.25
N VAL A 101 4.36 -60.03 38.54
CA VAL A 101 5.40 -59.93 37.51
C VAL A 101 4.85 -59.23 36.26
N GLU A 102 3.67 -59.61 35.81
CA GLU A 102 3.01 -59.01 34.66
C GLU A 102 2.66 -57.52 34.90
N VAL A 103 2.14 -57.19 36.08
CA VAL A 103 1.85 -55.82 36.51
C VAL A 103 3.13 -54.98 36.48
N ARG A 104 4.24 -55.49 37.03
CA ARG A 104 5.53 -54.79 37.00
C ARG A 104 6.06 -54.60 35.58
N ALA A 105 5.93 -55.61 34.71
CA ALA A 105 6.32 -55.49 33.30
C ALA A 105 5.47 -54.43 32.58
N HIS A 106 4.16 -54.39 32.86
CA HIS A 106 3.24 -53.42 32.28
C HIS A 106 3.46 -52.00 32.83
N GLU A 107 3.81 -51.86 34.10
CA GLU A 107 4.22 -50.59 34.71
C GLU A 107 5.51 -50.06 34.09
N ALA A 108 6.52 -50.92 33.90
CA ALA A 108 7.77 -50.55 33.24
C ALA A 108 7.53 -50.08 31.79
N LEU A 109 6.65 -50.76 31.04
CA LEU A 109 6.28 -50.36 29.69
C LEU A 109 5.59 -48.99 29.67
N ARG A 110 4.64 -48.77 30.59
CA ARG A 110 3.94 -47.47 30.73
C ARG A 110 4.91 -46.34 31.09
N ALA A 111 5.86 -46.59 31.99
CA ALA A 111 6.89 -45.62 32.34
C ALA A 111 7.80 -45.28 31.14
N GLY A 112 8.12 -46.28 30.31
CA GLY A 112 8.84 -46.08 29.04
C GLY A 112 8.07 -45.16 28.09
N TRP A 113 6.79 -45.45 27.85
CA TRP A 113 5.92 -44.62 27.00
C TRP A 113 5.71 -43.20 27.55
N GLU A 114 5.63 -43.04 28.88
CA GLU A 114 5.53 -41.71 29.49
C GLU A 114 6.78 -40.87 29.25
N THR A 115 7.96 -41.50 29.32
CA THR A 115 9.25 -40.85 29.03
C THR A 115 9.31 -40.42 27.57
N GLU A 116 9.02 -41.32 26.63
CA GLU A 116 8.99 -41.03 25.19
C GLU A 116 7.98 -39.93 24.86
N ARG A 117 6.80 -39.95 25.50
CA ARG A 117 5.80 -38.89 25.32
C ARG A 117 6.30 -37.53 25.80
N LEU A 118 7.00 -37.47 26.93
CA LEU A 118 7.58 -36.22 27.45
C LEU A 118 8.67 -35.69 26.52
N GLU A 119 9.52 -36.56 25.98
CA GLU A 119 10.53 -36.19 24.99
C GLU A 119 9.89 -35.63 23.71
N LEU A 120 8.86 -36.29 23.18
CA LEU A 120 8.12 -35.81 22.01
C LEU A 120 7.44 -34.46 22.24
N VAL A 121 6.86 -34.25 23.43
CA VAL A 121 6.27 -32.95 23.81
C VAL A 121 7.35 -31.88 23.88
N ALA A 122 8.48 -32.16 24.54
CA ALA A 122 9.58 -31.21 24.64
C ALA A 122 10.16 -30.84 23.27
N MET A 123 10.32 -31.83 22.38
CA MET A 123 10.78 -31.64 21.00
C MET A 123 9.79 -30.79 20.19
N ARG A 124 8.49 -31.09 20.28
CA ARG A 124 7.45 -30.28 19.62
C ARG A 124 7.47 -28.84 20.12
N ASP A 125 7.57 -28.63 21.43
CA ASP A 125 7.58 -27.30 22.00
C ASP A 125 8.85 -26.53 21.60
N GLN A 126 9.99 -27.22 21.45
CA GLN A 126 11.20 -26.62 20.89
C GLN A 126 10.99 -26.23 19.42
N LEU A 127 10.43 -27.11 18.58
CA LEU A 127 10.13 -26.79 17.19
C LEU A 127 9.16 -25.61 17.04
N LEU A 128 8.19 -25.48 17.95
CA LEU A 128 7.28 -24.33 17.97
C LEU A 128 8.02 -23.03 18.30
N ARG A 129 8.91 -23.05 19.29
CA ARG A 129 9.77 -21.90 19.61
C ARG A 129 10.68 -21.54 18.44
N ASP A 130 11.36 -22.52 17.86
CA ASP A 130 12.26 -22.32 16.73
C ASP A 130 11.51 -21.75 15.50
N ARG A 131 10.26 -22.19 15.29
CA ARG A 131 9.40 -21.67 14.22
C ARG A 131 8.95 -20.23 14.49
N GLU A 132 8.64 -19.90 15.73
CA GLU A 132 8.27 -18.54 16.14
C GLU A 132 9.47 -17.58 16.01
N THR A 133 10.65 -17.99 16.49
CA THR A 133 11.88 -17.19 16.33
C THR A 133 12.21 -16.98 14.86
N TRP A 134 12.13 -18.04 14.05
CA TRP A 134 12.34 -17.94 12.60
C TRP A 134 11.33 -17.00 11.93
N ALA A 135 10.05 -17.06 12.30
CA ALA A 135 9.04 -16.17 11.76
C ALA A 135 9.32 -14.70 12.09
N ASN A 136 9.71 -14.41 13.34
CA ASN A 136 10.08 -13.08 13.79
C ASN A 136 11.34 -12.56 13.09
N GLU A 137 12.35 -13.41 12.90
CA GLU A 137 13.57 -13.07 12.16
C GLU A 137 13.28 -12.77 10.68
N CYS A 138 12.44 -13.58 10.03
CA CYS A 138 12.01 -13.32 8.65
C CYS A 138 11.27 -11.99 8.53
N GLU A 139 10.37 -11.67 9.47
CA GLU A 139 9.65 -10.39 9.48
C GLU A 139 10.59 -9.20 9.70
N ALA A 140 11.51 -9.31 10.67
CA ALA A 140 12.51 -8.27 10.94
C ALA A 140 13.41 -8.02 9.73
N ASN A 141 13.90 -9.09 9.08
CA ASN A 141 14.73 -8.98 7.87
C ASN A 141 13.98 -8.31 6.72
N ARG A 142 12.68 -8.64 6.52
CA ARG A 142 11.84 -8.01 5.49
C ARG A 142 11.69 -6.50 5.74
N LEU A 143 11.38 -6.10 6.98
CA LEU A 143 11.24 -4.69 7.33
C LEU A 143 12.56 -3.92 7.17
N GLU A 144 13.69 -4.53 7.52
CA GLU A 144 15.01 -3.95 7.35
C GLU A 144 15.38 -3.80 5.85
N GLU A 145 15.04 -4.77 5.01
CA GLU A 145 15.22 -4.68 3.56
C GLU A 145 14.37 -3.57 2.95
N GLU A 146 13.10 -3.44 3.37
CA GLU A 146 12.21 -2.34 2.95
C GLU A 146 12.77 -0.97 3.37
N ARG A 147 13.26 -0.84 4.60
CA ARG A 147 13.89 0.39 5.10
C ARG A 147 15.12 0.75 4.27
N ARG A 148 16.02 -0.21 4.04
CA ARG A 148 17.22 -0.01 3.20
C ARG A 148 16.85 0.43 1.78
N LYS A 149 15.82 -0.18 1.20
CA LYS A 149 15.32 0.19 -0.13
C LYS A 149 14.81 1.64 -0.15
N GLN A 150 14.05 2.07 0.86
CA GLN A 150 13.59 3.45 0.98
C GLN A 150 14.76 4.43 1.12
N GLU A 151 15.74 4.13 1.98
CA GLU A 151 16.93 4.98 2.16
C GLU A 151 17.77 5.08 0.89
N ASP A 152 17.91 3.98 0.14
CA ASP A 152 18.60 3.96 -1.14
C ASP A 152 17.85 4.78 -2.20
N GLU A 153 16.51 4.68 -2.26
CA GLU A 153 15.66 5.49 -3.14
C GLU A 153 15.74 6.99 -2.80
N GLU A 154 15.71 7.34 -1.51
CA GLU A 154 15.87 8.72 -1.04
C GLU A 154 17.25 9.28 -1.36
N ARG A 155 18.32 8.49 -1.15
CA ARG A 155 19.69 8.88 -1.49
C ARG A 155 19.85 9.12 -2.99
N VAL A 156 19.26 8.26 -3.82
CA VAL A 156 19.26 8.43 -5.28
C VAL A 156 18.51 9.72 -5.65
N ARG A 157 17.32 9.93 -5.10
CA ARG A 157 16.51 11.13 -5.37
C ARG A 157 17.21 12.42 -4.94
N ALA A 158 17.86 12.42 -3.79
CA ALA A 158 18.63 13.57 -3.29
C ALA A 158 19.83 13.93 -4.18
N GLY A 159 20.29 13.00 -5.02
CA GLY A 159 21.36 13.25 -5.99
C GLY A 159 20.91 14.00 -7.24
N PHE A 160 19.61 14.05 -7.54
CA PHE A 160 19.07 14.72 -8.72
C PHE A 160 19.29 16.24 -8.62
N ALA A 161 19.71 16.85 -9.72
CA ALA A 161 19.98 18.29 -9.74
C ALA A 161 19.56 18.91 -11.07
N TRP A 162 19.07 20.15 -10.99
CA TRP A 162 18.78 20.96 -12.17
C TRP A 162 20.04 21.70 -12.63
N GLU A 163 20.36 21.60 -13.92
CA GLU A 163 21.46 22.30 -14.55
C GLU A 163 20.94 23.27 -15.61
N GLY A 164 21.53 24.45 -15.69
CA GLY A 164 21.24 25.42 -16.75
C GLY A 164 19.85 26.04 -16.68
N LEU A 165 19.30 26.20 -15.46
CA LEU A 165 18.04 26.90 -15.24
C LEU A 165 18.13 28.31 -15.83
N ARG A 166 17.35 28.55 -16.88
CA ARG A 166 17.32 29.83 -17.60
C ARG A 166 15.91 30.15 -18.06
N GLY A 167 15.57 31.43 -18.00
CA GLY A 167 14.37 31.95 -18.63
C GLY A 167 14.59 32.08 -20.14
N GLU A 168 13.56 31.82 -20.93
CA GLU A 168 13.53 32.14 -22.36
C GLU A 168 13.66 33.66 -22.55
N GLU A 169 14.26 34.07 -23.67
CA GLU A 169 14.49 35.49 -23.96
C GLU A 169 13.16 36.24 -24.11
N ARG A 170 12.19 35.59 -24.76
CA ARG A 170 10.84 36.10 -24.97
C ARG A 170 9.94 35.89 -23.76
N CYS A 171 9.02 36.81 -23.56
CA CYS A 171 7.95 36.69 -22.58
C CYS A 171 6.80 35.86 -23.15
N LEU A 172 6.16 35.05 -22.29
CA LEU A 172 5.00 34.26 -22.69
C LEU A 172 3.72 35.11 -22.73
N ARG A 173 3.56 36.00 -21.74
CA ARG A 173 2.44 36.93 -21.58
C ARG A 173 2.83 38.00 -20.54
N HIS A 174 1.94 38.96 -20.28
CA HIS A 174 2.16 39.95 -19.22
C HIS A 174 2.59 39.27 -17.90
N ALA A 175 3.72 39.76 -17.38
CA ALA A 175 4.38 39.31 -16.16
C ALA A 175 4.78 37.83 -16.14
N ALA A 176 4.81 37.12 -17.28
CA ALA A 176 5.14 35.70 -17.31
C ALA A 176 6.20 35.30 -18.33
N ARG A 177 7.09 34.40 -17.94
CA ARG A 177 8.20 33.85 -18.73
C ARG A 177 8.29 32.34 -18.59
N GLU A 178 8.73 31.67 -19.66
CA GLU A 178 9.06 30.24 -19.62
C GLU A 178 10.48 30.04 -19.11
N TYR A 179 10.67 29.11 -18.18
CA TYR A 179 11.98 28.66 -17.72
C TYR A 179 12.22 27.22 -18.17
N THR A 180 13.45 26.94 -18.55
CA THR A 180 13.90 25.60 -18.91
C THR A 180 15.16 25.23 -18.15
N ALA A 181 15.28 23.96 -17.77
CA ALA A 181 16.46 23.42 -17.09
C ALA A 181 16.58 21.93 -17.41
N ARG A 182 17.81 21.42 -17.42
CA ARG A 182 18.09 20.00 -17.65
C ARG A 182 18.18 19.26 -16.32
N ILE A 183 17.54 18.10 -16.21
CA ILE A 183 17.76 17.22 -15.06
C ILE A 183 19.08 16.45 -15.23
N THR A 184 19.88 16.38 -14.16
CA THR A 184 21.20 15.76 -14.13
C THR A 184 21.35 14.81 -12.95
N ASN A 185 22.43 14.01 -12.96
CA ASN A 185 22.75 12.99 -11.95
C ASN A 185 21.67 11.90 -11.79
N VAL A 186 20.87 11.67 -12.81
CA VAL A 186 19.91 10.55 -12.85
C VAL A 186 20.67 9.26 -13.19
N PRO A 187 20.65 8.23 -12.33
CA PRO A 187 21.23 6.92 -12.64
C PRO A 187 20.61 6.30 -13.89
N ARG A 188 21.36 5.46 -14.62
CA ARG A 188 20.90 4.86 -15.88
C ARG A 188 19.70 3.93 -15.71
N GLU A 189 19.57 3.36 -14.53
CA GLU A 189 18.50 2.44 -14.14
C GLU A 189 17.22 3.17 -13.72
N TYR A 190 17.29 4.49 -13.52
CA TYR A 190 16.16 5.32 -13.11
C TYR A 190 15.51 6.00 -14.31
N ASP A 191 14.19 6.15 -14.28
CA ASP A 191 13.45 6.83 -15.34
C ASP A 191 13.68 8.36 -15.27
N PRO A 192 14.34 8.97 -16.28
CA PRO A 192 14.67 10.39 -16.24
C PRO A 192 13.44 11.29 -16.33
N VAL A 193 12.33 10.84 -16.91
CA VAL A 193 11.09 11.61 -16.95
C VAL A 193 10.47 11.68 -15.56
N ARG A 194 10.43 10.54 -14.85
CA ARG A 194 9.99 10.50 -13.45
C ARG A 194 10.86 11.38 -12.55
N ALA A 195 12.18 11.33 -12.72
CA ALA A 195 13.10 12.21 -11.99
C ALA A 195 12.78 13.69 -12.26
N CYS A 196 12.56 14.06 -13.52
CA CYS A 196 12.19 15.43 -13.90
C CYS A 196 10.90 15.89 -13.21
N THR A 197 9.85 15.07 -13.18
CA THR A 197 8.56 15.45 -12.57
C THR A 197 8.59 15.57 -11.05
N GLU A 198 9.40 14.75 -10.37
CA GLU A 198 9.44 14.68 -8.90
C GLU A 198 10.45 15.68 -8.27
N THR A 199 11.36 16.23 -9.07
CA THR A 199 12.46 17.06 -8.54
C THR A 199 12.04 18.53 -8.44
N ALA A 200 11.99 19.06 -7.21
CA ALA A 200 11.70 20.47 -6.96
C ALA A 200 12.80 21.40 -7.51
N VAL A 201 12.43 22.64 -7.83
CA VAL A 201 13.35 23.70 -8.27
C VAL A 201 13.11 24.97 -7.46
N GLU A 202 14.12 25.84 -7.38
CA GLU A 202 13.99 27.18 -6.82
C GLU A 202 14.13 28.21 -7.94
N ILE A 203 13.08 29.00 -8.20
CA ILE A 203 13.09 30.09 -9.18
C ILE A 203 12.76 31.39 -8.44
N HIS A 204 13.61 32.40 -8.57
CA HIS A 204 13.47 33.69 -7.87
C HIS A 204 13.26 33.60 -6.35
N GLY A 205 13.88 32.61 -5.70
CA GLY A 205 13.74 32.38 -4.25
C GLY A 205 12.47 31.65 -3.84
N LEU A 206 11.62 31.23 -4.78
CA LEU A 206 10.44 30.42 -4.50
C LEU A 206 10.67 28.97 -4.92
N ARG A 207 10.48 28.05 -3.96
CA ARG A 207 10.55 26.61 -4.20
C ARG A 207 9.26 26.12 -4.85
N THR A 208 9.38 25.45 -6.00
CA THR A 208 8.28 24.89 -6.78
C THR A 208 8.41 23.37 -6.87
N ASP A 209 7.30 22.67 -6.68
CA ASP A 209 7.20 21.20 -6.72
C ASP A 209 7.20 20.69 -8.17
N GLY A 210 8.38 20.70 -8.79
CA GLY A 210 8.62 20.18 -10.14
C GLY A 210 8.18 21.10 -11.29
N PRO A 211 8.53 20.74 -12.54
CA PRO A 211 8.07 21.43 -13.74
C PRO A 211 6.61 21.12 -14.08
N GLN A 212 5.98 21.98 -14.89
CA GLN A 212 4.64 21.74 -15.42
C GLN A 212 4.62 20.56 -16.39
N TRP A 213 5.72 20.37 -17.13
CA TRP A 213 5.91 19.24 -18.02
C TRP A 213 7.39 18.98 -18.27
N CYS A 214 7.69 17.77 -18.74
CA CYS A 214 9.04 17.29 -19.01
C CYS A 214 9.19 16.91 -20.49
N GLU A 215 10.23 17.42 -21.14
CA GLU A 215 10.58 17.10 -22.53
C GLU A 215 11.71 16.08 -22.58
N ASP A 216 11.45 14.89 -23.13
CA ASP A 216 12.50 13.92 -23.42
C ASP A 216 13.14 14.22 -24.79
N ARG A 217 14.40 14.67 -24.75
CA ARG A 217 15.21 14.95 -25.95
C ARG A 217 16.02 13.74 -26.41
N GLY A 218 15.85 12.59 -25.74
CA GLY A 218 16.57 11.34 -26.02
C GLY A 218 17.93 11.27 -25.32
N CYS A 219 18.56 10.09 -25.37
CA CYS A 219 19.86 9.81 -24.76
C CYS A 219 19.95 10.15 -23.25
N GLY A 220 18.82 10.06 -22.54
CA GLY A 220 18.73 10.40 -21.11
C GLY A 220 18.77 11.90 -20.82
N VAL A 221 18.54 12.74 -21.83
CA VAL A 221 18.41 14.19 -21.67
C VAL A 221 16.95 14.55 -21.54
N VAL A 222 16.55 14.97 -20.35
CA VAL A 222 15.19 15.46 -20.08
C VAL A 222 15.27 16.91 -19.61
N LEU A 223 14.42 17.76 -20.19
CA LEU A 223 14.26 19.16 -19.82
C LEU A 223 12.97 19.34 -19.02
N GLY A 224 13.03 20.08 -17.92
CA GLY A 224 11.84 20.58 -17.22
C GLY A 224 11.45 21.95 -17.77
N HIS A 225 10.15 22.21 -17.81
CA HIS A 225 9.57 23.47 -18.26
C HIS A 225 8.67 24.08 -17.18
N TRP A 226 8.88 25.37 -16.88
CA TRP A 226 8.09 26.12 -15.89
C TRP A 226 7.56 27.41 -16.52
N THR A 227 6.28 27.69 -16.33
CA THR A 227 5.73 29.04 -16.54
C THR A 227 5.81 29.79 -15.22
N VAL A 228 6.61 30.86 -15.19
CA VAL A 228 6.81 31.70 -14.01
C VAL A 228 6.11 33.02 -14.26
N ASP A 229 5.10 33.36 -13.46
CA ASP A 229 4.30 34.57 -13.59
C ASP A 229 4.46 35.55 -12.41
N TYR A 230 5.58 35.44 -11.70
CA TYR A 230 5.96 36.29 -10.58
C TYR A 230 7.41 36.75 -10.75
N SER A 231 7.73 37.94 -10.25
CA SER A 231 9.09 38.48 -10.25
C SER A 231 9.76 38.54 -11.64
N GLU A 232 8.96 38.75 -12.70
CA GLU A 232 9.41 38.91 -14.09
C GLU A 232 9.33 40.37 -14.57
N PRO A 233 10.12 41.32 -14.03
CA PRO A 233 9.96 42.75 -14.33
C PRO A 233 10.17 43.08 -15.81
N THR A 234 10.96 42.29 -16.54
CA THR A 234 11.17 42.49 -17.98
C THR A 234 9.95 42.12 -18.82
N CYS A 235 9.05 41.30 -18.29
CA CYS A 235 7.82 40.87 -18.96
C CYS A 235 6.59 41.67 -18.53
N VAL A 236 6.76 42.73 -17.74
CA VAL A 236 5.67 43.60 -17.30
C VAL A 236 5.47 44.72 -18.32
N THR A 237 4.56 44.51 -19.26
CA THR A 237 4.03 45.56 -20.12
C THR A 237 3.00 46.42 -19.37
N TYR A 238 2.81 47.67 -19.80
CA TYR A 238 1.82 48.55 -19.18
C TYR A 238 1.26 49.54 -20.20
N PHE A 239 0.10 50.11 -19.88
CA PHE A 239 -0.54 51.15 -20.69
C PHE A 239 -0.19 52.53 -20.11
N ASP A 240 0.49 53.38 -20.88
CA ASP A 240 1.07 54.64 -20.38
C ASP A 240 0.03 55.75 -20.19
N TRP A 241 -0.57 56.23 -21.28
CA TRP A 241 -1.53 57.33 -21.25
C TRP A 241 -2.83 57.01 -21.99
N PHE A 242 -3.96 57.35 -21.35
CA PHE A 242 -5.29 57.02 -21.85
C PHE A 242 -5.92 58.18 -22.63
N LYS A 243 -6.21 57.94 -23.91
CA LYS A 243 -6.87 58.88 -24.82
C LYS A 243 -8.36 58.60 -24.91
N ASP A 244 -9.16 59.57 -24.52
CA ASP A 244 -10.61 59.54 -24.73
C ASP A 244 -10.94 59.91 -26.19
N LYS A 245 -11.59 59.00 -26.92
CA LYS A 245 -12.05 59.20 -28.30
C LYS A 245 -13.52 59.64 -28.38
N GLY A 246 -14.18 59.79 -27.23
CA GLY A 246 -15.60 60.10 -27.14
C GLY A 246 -16.47 58.87 -27.38
N CYS A 247 -17.75 59.12 -27.69
CA CYS A 247 -18.72 58.07 -27.92
C CYS A 247 -18.41 57.30 -29.21
N THR A 248 -18.49 55.96 -29.17
CA THR A 248 -18.27 55.11 -30.35
C THR A 248 -19.25 55.47 -31.47
N SER A 249 -20.51 55.74 -31.10
CA SER A 249 -21.51 56.37 -31.96
C SER A 249 -22.58 57.11 -31.13
N PRO A 250 -23.34 58.05 -31.71
CA PRO A 250 -24.39 58.77 -30.98
C PRO A 250 -25.48 57.82 -30.46
N GLY A 251 -25.74 57.83 -29.15
CA GLY A 251 -26.76 56.96 -28.53
C GLY A 251 -26.32 55.51 -28.30
N SER A 252 -25.02 55.21 -28.45
CA SER A 252 -24.49 53.85 -28.23
C SER A 252 -24.41 53.46 -26.77
N GLY A 253 -24.39 54.43 -25.86
CA GLY A 253 -24.05 54.19 -24.45
C GLY A 253 -22.62 53.72 -24.24
N ARG A 254 -21.73 53.81 -25.26
CA ARG A 254 -20.33 53.35 -25.19
C ARG A 254 -19.35 54.46 -25.55
N ARG A 255 -18.29 54.58 -24.77
CA ARG A 255 -17.17 55.50 -24.97
C ARG A 255 -15.89 54.73 -25.25
N ARG A 256 -15.16 55.13 -26.29
CA ARG A 256 -13.91 54.50 -26.70
C ARG A 256 -12.71 55.19 -26.04
N ILE A 257 -11.89 54.41 -25.35
CA ILE A 257 -10.61 54.81 -24.76
C ILE A 257 -9.49 54.02 -25.44
N GLU A 258 -8.37 54.67 -25.73
CA GLU A 258 -7.20 54.02 -26.33
C GLU A 258 -5.94 54.36 -25.54
N SER A 259 -5.00 53.44 -25.43
CA SER A 259 -3.70 53.68 -24.80
C SER A 259 -2.60 52.89 -25.51
N PRO A 260 -1.39 53.46 -25.71
CA PRO A 260 -0.25 52.71 -26.19
C PRO A 260 0.22 51.72 -25.11
N LEU A 261 0.67 50.55 -25.57
CA LEU A 261 1.32 49.52 -24.78
C LEU A 261 2.83 49.76 -24.79
N GLU A 262 3.40 49.91 -23.60
CA GLU A 262 4.82 50.16 -23.38
C GLU A 262 5.54 48.93 -22.81
N ASN A 263 6.87 48.96 -22.86
CA ASN A 263 7.78 47.90 -22.41
C ASN A 263 7.58 46.55 -23.13
N LEU A 264 7.08 46.59 -24.37
CA LEU A 264 6.99 45.43 -25.25
C LEU A 264 8.38 45.07 -25.80
N GLN A 265 8.83 43.83 -25.61
CA GLN A 265 10.11 43.40 -26.17
C GLN A 265 9.98 43.12 -27.67
N TYR A 266 11.10 43.24 -28.40
CA TYR A 266 11.11 43.17 -29.88
C TYR A 266 10.59 41.85 -30.44
N ASP A 267 10.88 40.72 -29.77
CA ASP A 267 10.50 39.37 -30.22
C ASP A 267 9.27 38.81 -29.48
N ASP A 268 8.63 39.60 -28.62
CA ASP A 268 7.42 39.18 -27.92
C ASP A 268 6.21 39.15 -28.87
N ASP A 269 5.28 38.25 -28.61
CA ASP A 269 3.99 38.29 -29.29
C ASP A 269 3.16 39.46 -28.75
N TRP A 270 3.21 40.58 -29.47
CA TRP A 270 2.48 41.79 -29.12
C TRP A 270 0.99 41.56 -28.86
N ARG A 271 0.37 40.59 -29.56
CA ARG A 271 -1.05 40.31 -29.41
C ARG A 271 -1.31 39.70 -28.03
N THR A 272 -0.50 38.72 -27.66
CA THR A 272 -0.59 38.06 -26.35
C THR A 272 -0.21 39.00 -25.22
N MET A 273 0.82 39.82 -25.39
CA MET A 273 1.20 40.83 -24.38
C MET A 273 0.07 41.84 -24.19
N CYS A 274 -0.46 42.43 -25.27
CA CYS A 274 -1.54 43.40 -25.19
C CYS A 274 -2.82 42.82 -24.55
N SER A 275 -3.23 41.60 -24.94
CA SER A 275 -4.46 40.99 -24.44
C SER A 275 -4.39 40.47 -23.01
N THR A 276 -3.20 40.43 -22.41
CA THR A 276 -2.98 39.97 -21.01
C THR A 276 -2.49 41.07 -20.09
N THR A 277 -2.24 42.28 -20.62
CA THR A 277 -1.82 43.43 -19.82
C THR A 277 -3.04 44.05 -19.14
N PRO A 278 -3.05 44.18 -17.81
CA PRO A 278 -4.12 44.86 -17.11
C PRO A 278 -4.00 46.39 -17.24
N ALA A 279 -5.11 47.08 -17.04
CA ALA A 279 -5.15 48.54 -17.03
C ALA A 279 -6.01 49.06 -15.89
N ASP A 280 -5.50 50.07 -15.18
CA ASP A 280 -6.23 50.78 -14.13
C ASP A 280 -6.43 52.24 -14.55
N PHE A 281 -7.66 52.63 -14.85
CA PHE A 281 -7.98 54.02 -15.17
C PHE A 281 -9.43 54.35 -14.84
N ARG A 282 -9.72 55.63 -14.56
CA ARG A 282 -11.05 56.09 -14.12
C ARG A 282 -11.62 55.31 -12.92
N TYR A 283 -10.75 54.85 -12.02
CA TYR A 283 -11.12 54.01 -10.86
C TYR A 283 -11.73 52.65 -11.21
N LEU A 284 -11.52 52.19 -12.45
CA LEU A 284 -11.91 50.88 -12.93
C LEU A 284 -10.65 50.05 -13.19
N HIS A 285 -10.72 48.77 -12.85
CA HIS A 285 -9.72 47.77 -13.17
C HIS A 285 -10.18 46.96 -14.37
N PHE A 286 -9.30 46.76 -15.33
CA PHE A 286 -9.52 45.91 -16.50
C PHE A 286 -8.41 44.86 -16.55
N ASP A 287 -8.79 43.58 -16.59
CA ASP A 287 -7.82 42.47 -16.75
C ASP A 287 -7.13 42.52 -18.13
N SER A 288 -7.80 43.11 -19.12
CA SER A 288 -7.31 43.27 -20.49
C SER A 288 -8.08 44.35 -21.25
N PRO A 289 -7.56 44.84 -22.39
CA PRO A 289 -8.33 45.63 -23.35
C PRO A 289 -9.38 44.80 -24.09
N ASP A 290 -10.46 45.45 -24.54
CA ASP A 290 -11.46 44.81 -25.40
C ASP A 290 -10.86 44.42 -26.76
N MET A 291 -9.93 45.26 -27.26
CA MET A 291 -9.24 45.05 -28.54
C MET A 291 -7.79 45.53 -28.48
N CYS A 292 -6.95 44.88 -29.29
CA CYS A 292 -5.55 45.25 -29.48
C CYS A 292 -5.28 45.54 -30.95
N GLU A 293 -4.67 46.70 -31.24
CA GLU A 293 -4.29 47.09 -32.60
C GLU A 293 -2.80 47.44 -32.67
N ASN A 294 -2.12 46.95 -33.70
CA ASN A 294 -0.74 47.32 -33.99
C ASN A 294 -0.73 48.37 -35.11
N TRP A 295 -0.35 49.60 -34.77
CA TRP A 295 -0.35 50.75 -35.67
C TRP A 295 1.02 50.94 -36.37
N GLY A 296 1.84 49.88 -36.43
CA GLY A 296 3.15 49.90 -37.05
C GLY A 296 4.13 50.77 -36.28
N GLN A 297 4.58 51.87 -36.87
CA GLN A 297 5.56 52.78 -36.26
C GLN A 297 5.07 53.46 -34.97
N TYR A 298 3.76 53.44 -34.71
CA TYR A 298 3.14 54.00 -33.50
C TYR A 298 2.98 52.98 -32.38
N GLY A 299 3.48 51.76 -32.56
CA GLY A 299 3.42 50.70 -31.55
C GLY A 299 2.06 50.01 -31.48
N VAL A 300 1.86 49.31 -30.38
CA VAL A 300 0.68 48.48 -30.10
C VAL A 300 -0.22 49.24 -29.12
N TRP A 301 -1.52 49.18 -29.34
CA TRP A 301 -2.50 49.95 -28.59
C TRP A 301 -3.59 49.04 -28.05
N GLY A 302 -3.94 49.24 -26.78
CA GLY A 302 -5.14 48.70 -26.16
C GLY A 302 -6.31 49.65 -26.39
N ILE A 303 -7.48 49.07 -26.62
CA ILE A 303 -8.73 49.78 -26.88
C ILE A 303 -9.80 49.23 -25.93
N TRP A 304 -10.50 50.13 -25.25
CA TRP A 304 -11.62 49.82 -24.36
C TRP A 304 -12.87 50.56 -24.84
N GLU A 305 -14.01 49.89 -24.83
CA GLU A 305 -15.34 50.44 -25.08
C GLU A 305 -16.19 50.36 -23.81
N ILE A 306 -16.14 51.42 -23.02
CA ILE A 306 -16.69 51.48 -21.66
C ILE A 306 -18.11 52.02 -21.72
N GLU A 307 -18.98 51.51 -20.86
CA GLU A 307 -20.33 52.05 -20.71
C GLU A 307 -20.30 53.49 -20.19
N ASP A 308 -21.00 54.37 -20.89
CA ASP A 308 -21.19 55.77 -20.53
C ASP A 308 -22.58 56.23 -20.97
N ARG A 309 -23.43 56.59 -20.00
CA ARG A 309 -24.81 57.09 -20.25
C ARG A 309 -24.86 58.47 -20.89
N GLY A 310 -23.72 59.19 -20.93
CA GLY A 310 -23.57 60.42 -21.70
C GLY A 310 -23.39 60.18 -23.20
N CYS A 311 -23.15 58.93 -23.58
CA CYS A 311 -23.27 58.39 -24.92
C CYS A 311 -24.61 57.64 -25.05
#